data_AF-U4QP83-F1
#
_entry.id   AF-U4QP83-F1
#
_cell.length_a   1.000
_cell.length_b   1.000
_cell.length_c   1.000
_cell.angle_alpha   90.00
_cell.angle_beta   90.00
_cell.angle_gamma   90.00
#
_symmetry.space_group_name_H-M   'P 1'
#
loop_
_entity.id
_entity.type
_entity.pdbx_description
1 polymer ?
#
loop_
_entity_poly.entity_id
_entity_poly.type
_entity_poly.pdbx_seq_one_letter_code
_entity_poly.pdbx_strand_id
1 'polypeptide(L)' 'MGMVMVPLNTLEPGTEIQCDVHDSSGQLILKAPVILDENTKQTLLERGVEEVVIRDRRKFDRG' A
#
# COMPACT_ATOMS: atom_id res chain seq x y z
N MET A 1 10.52 -3.04 13.70
CA MET A 1 10.05 -3.15 12.30
C MET A 1 10.02 -1.75 11.73
N GLY A 2 10.61 -1.53 10.55
CA GLY A 2 10.52 -0.24 9.86
C GLY A 2 9.24 -0.19 9.01
N MET A 3 8.66 1.00 8.87
CA MET A 3 7.65 1.27 7.85
C MET A 3 8.31 2.07 6.74
N VAL A 4 7.97 1.76 5.50
CA VAL A 4 8.50 2.46 4.32
C VAL A 4 7.36 2.87 3.42
N MET A 5 7.44 4.07 2.90
CA MET A 5 6.55 4.56 1.85
C MET A 5 7.14 4.13 0.51
N VAL A 6 6.30 3.54 -0.34
CA VAL A 6 6.71 3.01 -1.64
C VAL A 6 5.65 3.33 -2.69
N PRO A 7 6.05 3.51 -3.96
CA PRO A 7 5.10 3.74 -5.04
C PRO A 7 4.19 2.52 -5.22
N LEU A 8 2.87 2.75 -5.25
CA LEU A 8 1.86 1.70 -5.39
C LEU A 8 2.05 0.86 -6.66
N ASN A 9 2.53 1.47 -7.75
CA ASN A 9 2.77 0.76 -9.00
C ASN A 9 3.81 -0.37 -8.85
N THR A 10 4.78 -0.22 -7.95
CA THR A 10 5.87 -1.18 -7.71
C THR A 10 5.47 -2.34 -6.81
N LEU A 11 4.31 -2.25 -6.14
CA LEU A 11 3.86 -3.27 -5.21
C LEU A 11 3.22 -4.45 -5.93
N GLU A 12 3.63 -5.65 -5.54
CA GLU A 12 2.96 -6.88 -5.97
C GLU A 12 1.72 -7.16 -5.10
N PRO A 13 0.68 -7.79 -5.69
CA PRO A 13 -0.43 -8.33 -4.91
C PRO A 13 0.09 -9.25 -3.78
N GLY A 14 -0.58 -9.23 -2.62
CA GLY A 14 -0.15 -9.93 -1.41
C GLY A 14 0.69 -9.08 -0.44
N THR A 15 0.96 -7.81 -0.77
CA THR A 15 1.63 -6.87 0.13
C THR A 15 0.66 -6.29 1.15
N GLU A 16 1.04 -6.24 2.44
CA GLU A 16 0.18 -5.68 3.50
C GLU A 16 0.42 -4.17 3.66
N ILE A 17 -0.59 -3.37 3.30
CA ILE A 17 -0.62 -1.93 3.52
C ILE A 17 -0.90 -1.66 5.00
N GLN A 18 -0.13 -0.76 5.61
CA GLN A 18 -0.17 -0.46 7.05
C GLN A 18 -0.87 0.85 7.39
N CYS A 19 -1.15 1.72 6.41
CA CYS A 19 -1.78 3.02 6.64
C CYS A 19 -3.06 3.16 5.84
N ASP A 20 -4.00 3.89 6.44
CA ASP A 20 -5.25 4.29 5.79
C ASP A 20 -4.93 5.13 4.55
N VAL A 21 -5.57 4.79 3.44
CA VAL A 21 -5.38 5.49 2.16
C VAL A 21 -6.58 6.39 1.92
N HIS A 22 -6.28 7.66 1.69
CA HIS A 22 -7.27 8.69 1.40
C HIS A 22 -7.09 9.18 -0.04
N ASP A 23 -8.18 9.59 -0.69
CA ASP A 23 -8.12 10.26 -1.99
C ASP A 23 -7.68 11.74 -1.83
N SER A 24 -7.54 12.44 -2.96
CA SER A 24 -7.21 13.87 -2.98
C SER A 24 -8.28 14.76 -2.31
N SER A 25 -9.48 14.25 -2.11
CA SER A 25 -10.59 14.94 -1.43
C SER A 25 -10.61 14.66 0.09
N GLY A 26 -9.70 13.83 0.59
CA GLY A 26 -9.65 13.38 1.98
C GLY A 26 -10.65 12.27 2.31
N GLN A 27 -11.30 11.67 1.31
CA GLN A 27 -12.18 10.52 1.50
C GLN A 27 -11.35 9.25 1.72
N LEU A 28 -11.66 8.50 2.78
CA LEU A 28 -11.04 7.20 3.03
C LEU A 28 -11.43 6.22 1.91
N ILE A 29 -10.44 5.81 1.11
CA ILE A 29 -10.60 4.76 0.09
C ILE A 29 -10.45 3.39 0.74
N LEU A 30 -9.46 3.26 1.62
CA LEU A 30 -9.04 1.99 2.15
C LEU A 30 -8.58 2.11 3.60
N LYS A 31 -9.09 1.24 4.46
CA LYS A 31 -8.74 1.16 5.88
C LYS A 31 -7.69 0.07 6.10
N ALA A 32 -6.59 0.43 6.75
CA ALA A 32 -5.51 -0.48 7.10
C ALA A 32 -5.75 -1.21 8.44
N PRO A 33 -5.07 -2.34 8.68
CA PRO A 33 -4.21 -3.08 7.75
C PRO A 33 -5.02 -3.88 6.73
N VAL A 34 -4.52 -3.97 5.49
CA VAL A 34 -5.16 -4.77 4.44
C VAL A 34 -4.12 -5.39 3.52
N ILE A 35 -4.45 -6.56 2.98
CA ILE A 35 -3.67 -7.20 1.93
C ILE A 35 -4.06 -6.57 0.59
N LEU A 36 -3.06 -6.14 -0.17
CA LEU A 36 -3.25 -5.58 -1.50
C LEU A 36 -3.57 -6.70 -2.50
N ASP A 37 -4.81 -6.77 -2.96
CA ASP A 37 -5.21 -7.63 -4.08
C ASP A 37 -5.16 -6.86 -5.41
N GLU A 38 -5.18 -7.55 -6.55
CA GLU A 38 -5.14 -6.92 -7.87
C GLU A 38 -6.26 -5.89 -8.09
N ASN A 39 -7.49 -6.25 -7.69
CA ASN A 39 -8.65 -5.36 -7.82
C ASN A 39 -8.51 -4.09 -6.97
N THR A 40 -8.01 -4.24 -5.74
CA THR A 40 -7.75 -3.13 -4.83
C THR A 40 -6.63 -2.24 -5.38
N LYS A 41 -5.56 -2.82 -5.92
CA LYS A 41 -4.46 -2.07 -6.56
C LYS A 41 -4.96 -1.22 -7.72
N GLN A 42 -5.79 -1.79 -8.60
CA GLN A 42 -6.40 -1.04 -9.71
C GLN A 42 -7.28 0.10 -9.20
N THR A 43 -8.15 -0.18 -8.23
CA THR A 43 -9.03 0.85 -7.64
C THR A 43 -8.24 2.02 -7.06
N LEU A 44 -7.15 1.75 -6.33
CA LEU A 44 -6.29 2.78 -5.75
C LEU A 44 -5.59 3.61 -6.84
N LEU A 45 -5.10 2.97 -7.91
CA LEU A 45 -4.49 3.67 -9.05
C LEU A 45 -5.49 4.57 -9.79
N GLU A 46 -6.72 4.08 -10.03
CA GLU A 46 -7.78 4.87 -10.66
C GLU A 46 -8.21 6.08 -9.81
N ARG A 47 -8.09 5.95 -8.48
CA ARG A 47 -8.32 7.05 -7.52
C ARG A 47 -7.13 8.01 -7.39
N GLY A 48 -6.06 7.81 -8.15
CA GLY A 48 -4.88 8.67 -8.16
C GLY A 48 -3.95 8.47 -6.96
N VAL A 49 -4.00 7.32 -6.29
CA VAL A 49 -3.07 6.99 -5.21
C VAL A 49 -1.71 6.63 -5.79
N GLU A 50 -0.69 7.43 -5.48
CA GLU A 50 0.67 7.23 -6.00
C GLU A 50 1.54 6.39 -5.06
N GLU A 51 1.43 6.60 -3.75
CA GLU A 51 2.30 6.01 -2.74
C GLU A 51 1.50 5.43 -1.56
N VAL A 52 1.99 4.34 -0.99
CA VAL A 52 1.40 3.71 0.20
C VAL A 52 2.48 3.29 1.20
N VAL A 53 2.10 3.17 2.47
CA VAL A 53 3.00 2.72 3.53
C VAL A 53 2.85 1.22 3.74
N ILE A 54 3.97 0.51 3.65
CA ILE A 54 4.06 -0.93 3.90
C ILE A 54 5.02 -1.23 5.04
N ARG A 55 4.98 -2.45 5.58
CA ARG A 55 6.05 -2.96 6.44
C ARG A 55 7.30 -3.22 5.60
N ASP A 56 8.44 -2.71 6.04
CA ASP A 56 9.73 -3.02 5.44
C ASP A 56 10.07 -4.50 5.67
N ARG A 57 9.95 -5.31 4.61
CA ARG A 57 10.34 -6.73 4.62
C ARG A 57 11.83 -6.95 4.30
N ARG A 58 12.57 -5.91 3.88
CA ARG A 58 14.01 -6.01 3.54
C ARG A 58 14.92 -6.37 4.72
N LYS A 59 14.39 -6.41 5.95
CA LYS A 59 15.11 -6.96 7.10
C LYS A 59 15.12 -8.50 7.20
N PHE A 60 14.41 -9.24 6.34
CA PHE A 60 14.29 -10.70 6.45
C PHE A 60 15.06 -11.52 5.40
N ASP A 61 15.68 -10.91 4.39
CA ASP A 61 16.45 -11.62 3.33
C ASP A 61 17.97 -11.45 3.50
N ARG A 62 18.47 -11.68 4.73
CA ARG A 62 19.89 -11.91 5.00
C ARG A 62 19.99 -13.13 5.92
N GLY A 63 19.76 -14.30 5.36
CA GLY A 63 19.98 -15.61 5.98
C GLY A 63 20.79 -16.47 5.04
#